data_AF-A0A6A0GPF9-F1
#
_entry.id   AF-A0A6A0GPF9-F1
#
_cell.length_a   1.000
_cell.length_b   1.000
_cell.length_c   1.000
_cell.angle_alpha   90.00
_cell.angle_beta   90.00
_cell.angle_gamma   90.00
#
_symmetry.space_group_name_H-M   'P 1'
#
loop_
_entity.id
_entity.type
_entity.pdbx_description
1 polymer ?
#
loop_
_entity_poly.entity_id
_entity_poly.type
_entity_poly.pdbx_seq_one_letter_code
_entity_poly.pdbx_strand_id
1 'polypeptide(L)'
;MPRISLMDVPTSIRVTDLTPFSLVTLQMRVEDAKGIKFTSHAHYACNERGAVDVSSSPSLGGSYRGIFPEGLISTLDHGPEYLFKRPSVKTDQPWKIVIGAYEGHLRSENCTRPLCEVDMERHFRGPGVKRLVLEGQLGGALYLPAGPGPHPAVVDMFGGSILLAEHRSSLLASRGIASLTLSHMSLSGGMSLSFDFEHLEHAVNFLLSQPNVIPDRCGGNPRDNAINQEKAWQDMRNFLTRHVRDNSPWYQNYIRDNSCTN
;
A
#
# COMPACT_ATOMS: atom_id res chain seq x y z
N MET A 1 -5.32 -20.55 -5.47
CA MET A 1 -5.34 -19.08 -5.26
C MET A 1 -5.75 -18.38 -6.55
N PRO A 2 -6.48 -17.25 -6.51
CA PRO A 2 -6.82 -16.52 -7.73
C PRO A 2 -5.53 -15.99 -8.37
N ARG A 3 -5.31 -16.32 -9.65
CA ARG A 3 -4.14 -15.83 -10.40
C ARG A 3 -4.24 -14.35 -10.77
N ILE A 4 -5.44 -13.80 -10.78
CA ILE A 4 -5.69 -12.39 -11.08
C ILE A 4 -6.67 -11.88 -10.02
N SER A 5 -6.32 -10.79 -9.36
CA SER A 5 -7.14 -10.19 -8.32
C SER A 5 -6.73 -8.75 -8.06
N LEU A 6 -7.57 -7.98 -7.38
CA LEU A 6 -7.19 -6.66 -6.90
C LEU A 6 -6.16 -6.76 -5.77
N MET A 7 -5.38 -5.71 -5.59
CA MET A 7 -4.36 -5.61 -4.54
C MET A 7 -4.96 -5.70 -3.13
N ASP A 8 -6.20 -5.25 -2.95
CA ASP A 8 -6.91 -5.27 -1.66
C ASP A 8 -7.67 -6.59 -1.38
N VAL A 9 -7.58 -7.57 -2.28
CA VAL A 9 -8.14 -8.92 -2.05
C VAL A 9 -7.11 -9.75 -1.28
N PRO A 10 -7.46 -10.38 -0.16
CA PRO A 10 -6.53 -11.22 0.59
C PRO A 10 -5.85 -12.31 -0.26
N THR A 11 -4.59 -12.57 0.04
CA THR A 11 -3.75 -13.60 -0.56
C THR A 11 -3.92 -14.92 0.19
N SER A 12 -4.24 -15.98 -0.54
CA SER A 12 -4.24 -17.36 -0.03
C SER A 12 -3.14 -18.13 -0.73
N ILE A 13 -2.13 -18.58 0.00
CA ILE A 13 -1.00 -19.37 -0.55
C ILE A 13 -0.99 -20.72 0.14
N ARG A 14 -1.04 -21.78 -0.66
CA ARG A 14 -0.92 -23.15 -0.20
C ARG A 14 -0.02 -23.93 -1.14
N VAL A 15 0.86 -24.73 -0.55
CA VAL A 15 1.69 -25.70 -1.27
C VAL A 15 1.35 -27.09 -0.73
N THR A 16 1.15 -28.04 -1.63
CA THR A 16 0.77 -29.43 -1.32
C THR A 16 1.74 -30.39 -1.99
N ASP A 17 1.55 -31.69 -1.76
CA ASP A 17 2.30 -32.77 -2.41
C ASP A 17 3.81 -32.70 -2.14
N LEU A 18 4.18 -32.19 -0.95
CA LEU A 18 5.54 -32.21 -0.41
C LEU A 18 5.74 -33.43 0.49
N THR A 19 6.99 -33.71 0.85
CA THR A 19 7.29 -34.73 1.86
C THR A 19 6.76 -34.29 3.23
N PRO A 20 6.01 -35.13 3.98
CA PRO A 20 5.56 -34.80 5.33
C PRO A 20 6.70 -34.32 6.24
N PHE A 21 6.45 -33.29 7.03
CA PHE A 21 7.42 -32.67 7.96
C PHE A 21 8.70 -32.12 7.32
N SER A 22 8.79 -32.08 5.99
CA SER A 22 9.93 -31.46 5.31
C SER A 22 9.94 -29.95 5.50
N LEU A 23 11.13 -29.37 5.39
CA LEU A 23 11.32 -27.93 5.46
C LEU A 23 11.19 -27.33 4.07
N VAL A 24 10.52 -26.19 3.96
CA VAL A 24 10.30 -25.49 2.69
C VAL A 24 10.49 -23.99 2.86
N THR A 25 11.02 -23.34 1.83
CA THR A 25 11.07 -21.88 1.71
C THR A 25 10.07 -21.46 0.67
N LEU A 26 9.17 -20.54 1.02
CA LEU A 26 8.36 -19.82 0.04
C LEU A 26 9.03 -18.48 -0.24
N GLN A 27 9.22 -18.16 -1.52
CA GLN A 27 9.77 -16.89 -1.96
C GLN A 27 8.76 -16.18 -2.86
N MET A 28 8.58 -14.88 -2.64
CA MET A 28 7.82 -14.00 -3.52
C MET A 28 8.77 -13.03 -4.22
N ARG A 29 8.55 -12.81 -5.52
CA ARG A 29 9.32 -11.89 -6.35
C ARG A 29 8.38 -10.98 -7.13
N VAL A 30 8.70 -9.69 -7.16
CA VAL A 30 8.00 -8.66 -7.94
C VAL A 30 9.02 -7.79 -8.63
N GLU A 31 8.84 -7.52 -9.91
CA GLU A 31 9.58 -6.48 -10.62
C GLU A 31 8.63 -5.31 -10.88
N ASP A 32 9.00 -4.12 -10.41
CA ASP A 32 8.16 -2.94 -10.56
C ASP A 32 8.30 -2.31 -11.96
N ALA A 33 7.50 -1.27 -12.23
CA ALA A 33 7.49 -0.62 -13.55
C ALA A 33 8.80 0.12 -13.89
N LYS A 34 9.75 0.22 -12.95
CA LYS A 34 11.09 0.79 -13.12
C LYS A 34 12.17 -0.29 -13.26
N GLY A 35 11.79 -1.56 -13.31
CA GLY A 35 12.71 -2.70 -13.37
C GLY A 35 13.38 -3.03 -12.03
N ILE A 36 12.90 -2.46 -10.93
CA ILE A 36 13.45 -2.74 -9.59
C ILE A 36 12.83 -4.03 -9.08
N LYS A 37 13.69 -4.96 -8.68
CA LYS A 37 13.30 -6.26 -8.13
C LYS A 37 13.11 -6.17 -6.62
N PHE A 38 11.96 -6.65 -6.18
CA PHE A 38 11.61 -6.81 -4.79
C PHE A 38 11.38 -8.28 -4.50
N THR A 39 11.92 -8.77 -3.40
CA THR A 39 11.83 -10.15 -2.97
C THR A 39 11.48 -10.23 -1.49
N SER A 40 10.83 -11.32 -1.12
CA SER A 40 10.64 -11.72 0.27
C SER A 40 10.68 -13.23 0.34
N HIS A 41 10.97 -13.77 1.53
CA HIS A 41 10.92 -15.20 1.74
C HIS A 41 10.48 -15.54 3.16
N ALA A 42 9.89 -16.71 3.32
CA ALA A 42 9.48 -17.24 4.61
C ALA A 42 9.73 -18.75 4.68
N HIS A 43 10.13 -19.21 5.86
CA HIS A 43 10.48 -20.60 6.14
C HIS A 43 9.31 -21.33 6.78
N TYR A 44 8.99 -22.52 6.31
CA TYR A 44 7.89 -23.33 6.84
C TYR A 44 8.33 -24.78 7.05
N ALA A 45 7.59 -25.49 7.90
CA ALA A 45 7.62 -26.93 7.96
C ALA A 45 6.27 -27.47 7.46
N CYS A 46 6.32 -28.49 6.59
CA CYS A 46 5.13 -29.16 6.10
C CYS A 46 4.41 -29.88 7.25
N ASN A 47 3.09 -29.93 7.18
CA ASN A 47 2.31 -30.77 8.09
C ASN A 47 2.44 -32.26 7.75
N GLU A 48 1.75 -33.11 8.51
CA GLU A 48 1.70 -34.57 8.32
C GLU A 48 1.22 -35.01 6.92
N ARG A 49 0.51 -34.13 6.20
CA ARG A 49 0.01 -34.38 4.85
C ARG A 49 0.93 -33.83 3.76
N GLY A 50 2.12 -33.33 4.13
CA GLY A 50 3.02 -32.74 3.14
C GLY A 50 2.54 -31.40 2.58
N ALA A 51 1.86 -30.59 3.41
CA ALA A 51 1.31 -29.31 2.98
C ALA A 51 1.69 -28.15 3.90
N VAL A 52 1.77 -26.96 3.30
CA VAL A 52 1.90 -25.67 3.98
C VAL A 52 0.76 -24.78 3.53
N ASP A 53 0.05 -24.18 4.48
CA ASP A 53 -0.94 -23.14 4.23
C ASP A 53 -0.54 -21.89 5.00
N VAL A 54 -0.18 -20.82 4.28
CA VAL A 54 0.36 -19.59 4.88
C VAL A 54 -0.63 -18.92 5.85
N SER A 55 -1.93 -19.23 5.73
CA SER A 55 -2.95 -18.70 6.63
C SER A 55 -3.00 -19.37 8.01
N SER A 56 -2.39 -20.54 8.17
CA SER A 56 -2.44 -21.33 9.41
C SER A 56 -1.08 -21.85 9.88
N SER A 57 -0.14 -22.02 8.96
CA SER A 57 1.23 -22.47 9.24
C SER A 57 2.07 -21.26 9.65
N PRO A 58 2.71 -21.26 10.84
CA PRO A 58 3.58 -20.16 11.24
C PRO A 58 4.87 -20.17 10.40
N SER A 59 5.29 -18.99 9.93
CA SER A 59 6.64 -18.82 9.41
C SER A 59 7.66 -19.00 10.54
N LEU A 60 8.66 -19.83 10.28
CA LEU A 60 9.77 -20.16 11.18
C LEU A 60 10.97 -19.24 11.01
N GLY A 61 10.96 -18.32 10.05
CA GLY A 61 12.10 -17.46 9.72
C GLY A 61 11.98 -16.79 8.35
N GLY A 62 12.99 -16.00 8.00
CA GLY A 62 13.04 -15.21 6.77
C GLY A 62 12.60 -13.76 7.00
N SER A 63 11.91 -13.19 6.02
CA SER A 63 11.42 -11.80 6.04
C SER A 63 10.39 -11.52 7.14
N TYR A 64 9.73 -12.55 7.67
CA TYR A 64 8.84 -12.47 8.83
C TYR A 64 8.74 -13.81 9.58
N ARG A 65 8.19 -13.79 10.80
CA ARG A 65 7.90 -14.96 11.64
C ARG A 65 6.45 -14.95 12.12
N GLY A 66 5.91 -16.13 12.42
CA GLY A 66 4.53 -16.31 12.89
C GLY A 66 3.51 -16.45 11.76
N ILE A 67 2.22 -16.45 12.13
CA ILE A 67 1.11 -16.57 11.17
C ILE A 67 0.80 -15.17 10.64
N PHE A 68 1.16 -14.93 9.38
CA PHE A 68 0.87 -13.68 8.68
C PHE A 68 0.57 -13.98 7.20
N PRO A 69 -0.71 -14.11 6.80
CA PRO A 69 -1.12 -14.47 5.44
C PRO A 69 -0.53 -13.57 4.35
N GLU A 70 -0.50 -12.26 4.61
CA GLU A 70 0.07 -11.24 3.71
C GLU A 70 1.55 -10.99 3.96
N GLY A 71 2.23 -11.81 4.75
CA GLY A 71 3.62 -11.56 5.15
C GLY A 71 4.54 -11.43 3.95
N LEU A 72 4.49 -12.38 3.01
CA LEU A 72 5.33 -12.35 1.81
C LEU A 72 5.14 -11.06 1.00
N ILE A 73 3.91 -10.61 0.77
CA ILE A 73 3.67 -9.40 -0.03
C ILE A 73 3.96 -8.11 0.76
N SER A 74 3.74 -8.12 2.07
CA SER A 74 3.93 -6.96 2.95
C SER A 74 5.39 -6.70 3.29
N THR A 75 6.23 -7.74 3.26
CA THR A 75 7.67 -7.66 3.56
C THR A 75 8.52 -7.78 2.29
N LEU A 76 7.98 -7.44 1.13
CA LEU A 76 8.75 -7.26 -0.09
C LEU A 76 9.81 -6.19 0.14
N ASP A 77 11.06 -6.56 -0.09
CA ASP A 77 12.22 -5.69 0.06
C ASP A 77 13.17 -5.84 -1.13
N HIS A 78 14.07 -4.90 -1.32
CA HIS A 78 14.95 -4.79 -2.49
C HIS A 78 16.42 -4.60 -2.07
N GLY A 79 16.74 -5.08 -0.87
CA GLY A 79 18.08 -5.08 -0.32
C GLY A 79 18.38 -3.89 0.60
N PRO A 80 19.50 -3.96 1.34
CA PRO A 80 19.83 -3.03 2.42
C PRO A 80 20.14 -1.60 1.96
N GLU A 81 20.28 -1.39 0.65
CA GLU A 81 20.80 -0.16 0.04
C GLU A 81 19.73 0.95 -0.05
N TYR A 82 18.47 0.59 0.21
CA TYR A 82 17.34 1.48 0.00
C TYR A 82 16.29 1.29 1.10
N LEU A 83 16.39 2.10 2.16
CA LEU A 83 15.42 2.07 3.24
C LEU A 83 14.03 2.55 2.75
N PHE A 84 12.98 1.82 3.12
CA PHE A 84 11.56 2.20 2.97
C PHE A 84 10.99 2.33 1.56
N LYS A 85 11.69 1.89 0.51
CA LYS A 85 11.09 1.85 -0.83
C LYS A 85 10.12 0.68 -0.94
N ARG A 86 8.96 0.94 -1.53
CA ARG A 86 8.01 -0.08 -1.96
C ARG A 86 8.04 -0.20 -3.48
N PRO A 87 7.58 -1.33 -4.06
CA PRO A 87 7.42 -1.41 -5.51
C PRO A 87 6.55 -0.25 -6.01
N SER A 88 6.95 0.36 -7.13
CA SER A 88 6.16 1.45 -7.70
C SER A 88 4.77 0.99 -8.12
N VAL A 89 3.77 1.85 -7.95
CA VAL A 89 2.38 1.57 -8.29
C VAL A 89 1.97 2.43 -9.48
N LYS A 90 1.46 1.77 -10.53
CA LYS A 90 0.76 2.39 -11.64
C LYS A 90 -0.65 1.81 -11.68
N THR A 91 -1.69 2.64 -11.63
CA THR A 91 -3.05 2.14 -11.45
C THR A 91 -3.58 1.38 -12.68
N ASP A 92 -2.96 1.57 -13.83
CA ASP A 92 -3.27 0.89 -15.10
C ASP A 92 -2.41 -0.36 -15.36
N GLN A 93 -1.46 -0.70 -14.48
CA GLN A 93 -0.59 -1.86 -14.63
C GLN A 93 -0.62 -2.72 -13.34
N PRO A 94 -0.80 -4.04 -13.44
CA PRO A 94 -0.73 -4.89 -12.26
C PRO A 94 0.72 -5.06 -11.80
N TRP A 95 0.89 -5.38 -10.51
CA TRP A 95 2.09 -6.07 -10.08
C TRP A 95 2.05 -7.50 -10.59
N LYS A 96 3.10 -7.90 -11.31
CA LYS A 96 3.33 -9.29 -11.70
C LYS A 96 4.21 -9.94 -10.64
N ILE A 97 3.66 -10.94 -9.99
CA ILE A 97 4.27 -11.60 -8.84
C ILE A 97 4.54 -13.05 -9.20
N VAL A 98 5.74 -13.52 -8.87
CA VAL A 98 6.12 -14.92 -8.98
C VAL A 98 6.34 -15.47 -7.57
N ILE A 99 5.71 -16.61 -7.27
CA ILE A 99 5.89 -17.32 -6.00
C ILE A 99 6.56 -18.67 -6.29
N GLY A 100 7.73 -18.89 -5.70
CA GLY A 100 8.46 -20.16 -5.79
C GLY A 100 8.48 -20.88 -4.44
N ALA A 101 8.32 -22.21 -4.47
CA ALA A 101 8.57 -23.07 -3.33
C ALA A 101 9.91 -23.81 -3.51
N TYR A 102 10.75 -23.82 -2.48
CA TYR A 102 12.09 -24.40 -2.52
C TYR A 102 12.29 -25.37 -1.36
N GLU A 103 13.04 -26.44 -1.61
CA GLU A 103 13.38 -27.41 -0.57
C GLU A 103 14.33 -26.79 0.47
N GLY A 104 14.05 -27.07 1.75
CA GLY A 104 14.85 -26.60 2.88
C GLY A 104 14.54 -25.16 3.30
N HIS A 105 15.22 -24.71 4.36
CA HIS A 105 15.23 -23.32 4.80
C HIS A 105 16.44 -22.59 4.21
N LEU A 106 16.24 -21.90 3.10
CA LEU A 106 17.30 -21.21 2.37
C LEU A 106 17.63 -19.87 3.04
N ARG A 107 18.93 -19.56 3.16
CA ARG A 107 19.42 -18.31 3.77
C ARG A 107 19.58 -17.15 2.78
N SER A 108 19.66 -17.42 1.48
CA SER A 108 19.66 -16.44 0.39
C SER A 108 19.08 -17.09 -0.87
N GLU A 109 19.00 -16.33 -1.96
CA GLU A 109 18.76 -16.82 -3.33
C GLU A 109 19.88 -17.77 -3.80
N ASN A 110 20.12 -18.86 -3.08
CA ASN A 110 20.97 -19.94 -3.58
C ASN A 110 20.31 -20.47 -4.86
N CYS A 111 21.13 -20.72 -5.88
CA CYS A 111 20.75 -21.14 -7.23
C CYS A 111 20.14 -22.56 -7.30
N THR A 112 19.18 -22.88 -6.43
CA THR A 112 18.39 -24.10 -6.50
C THR A 112 17.14 -23.85 -7.34
N ARG A 113 16.80 -24.83 -8.18
CA ARG A 113 15.56 -24.78 -8.96
C ARG A 113 14.37 -24.90 -7.99
N PRO A 114 13.30 -24.10 -8.16
CA PRO A 114 12.10 -24.25 -7.33
C PRO A 114 11.46 -25.63 -7.55
N LEU A 115 10.90 -26.19 -6.48
CA LEU A 115 10.05 -27.39 -6.51
C LEU A 115 8.81 -27.15 -7.37
N CYS A 116 8.21 -25.97 -7.19
CA CYS A 116 7.14 -25.46 -8.03
C CYS A 116 7.15 -23.93 -8.02
N GLU A 117 6.58 -23.36 -9.08
CA GLU A 117 6.47 -21.92 -9.26
C GLU A 117 5.09 -21.58 -9.81
N VAL A 118 4.57 -20.43 -9.40
CA VAL A 118 3.27 -19.93 -9.85
C VAL A 118 3.27 -18.42 -9.94
N ASP A 119 2.62 -17.93 -11.00
CA ASP A 119 2.46 -16.51 -11.25
C ASP A 119 1.09 -16.02 -10.77
N MET A 120 1.06 -14.78 -10.29
CA MET A 120 -0.15 -14.05 -9.94
C MET A 120 -0.04 -12.57 -10.29
N GLU A 121 -1.17 -11.95 -10.58
CA GLU A 121 -1.29 -10.53 -10.84
C GLU A 121 -2.14 -9.84 -9.77
N ARG A 122 -1.61 -8.73 -9.26
CA ARG A 122 -2.32 -7.81 -8.35
C ARG A 122 -2.60 -6.50 -9.04
N HIS A 123 -3.87 -6.27 -9.35
CA HIS A 123 -4.36 -5.09 -10.04
C HIS A 123 -4.72 -3.98 -9.04
N PHE A 124 -4.44 -2.73 -9.40
CA PHE A 124 -4.79 -1.56 -8.57
C PHE A 124 -6.10 -0.89 -9.00
N ARG A 125 -6.63 -1.27 -10.16
CA ARG A 125 -7.87 -0.75 -10.74
C ARG A 125 -8.73 -1.90 -11.25
N GLY A 126 -9.97 -1.94 -10.80
CA GLY A 126 -10.95 -2.93 -11.20
C GLY A 126 -11.48 -2.72 -12.61
N PRO A 127 -12.08 -3.77 -13.22
CA PRO A 127 -12.67 -3.68 -14.54
C PRO A 127 -13.72 -2.57 -14.62
N GLY A 128 -13.67 -1.76 -15.68
CA GLY A 128 -14.65 -0.70 -15.93
C GLY A 128 -14.51 0.58 -15.10
N VAL A 129 -13.60 0.61 -14.11
CA VAL A 129 -13.28 1.83 -13.36
C VAL A 129 -12.64 2.86 -14.29
N LYS A 130 -13.21 4.07 -14.33
CA LYS A 130 -12.71 5.17 -15.17
C LYS A 130 -11.77 6.05 -14.37
N ARG A 131 -10.71 6.53 -15.03
CA ARG A 131 -9.78 7.52 -14.49
C ARG A 131 -9.87 8.78 -15.34
N LEU A 132 -10.17 9.92 -14.70
CA LEU A 132 -10.22 11.24 -15.33
C LEU A 132 -9.11 12.09 -14.73
N VAL A 133 -8.19 12.56 -15.57
CA VAL A 133 -7.14 13.50 -15.14
C VAL A 133 -7.73 14.88 -15.00
N LEU A 134 -7.42 15.56 -13.90
CA LEU A 134 -7.83 16.92 -13.64
C LEU A 134 -6.61 17.83 -13.72
N GLU A 135 -6.61 18.71 -14.72
CA GLU A 135 -5.57 19.72 -14.93
C GLU A 135 -5.98 21.06 -14.28
N GLY A 136 -5.02 21.99 -14.16
CA GLY A 136 -5.29 23.35 -13.66
C GLY A 136 -5.40 23.44 -12.14
N GLN A 137 -6.32 24.27 -11.64
CA GLN A 137 -6.40 24.67 -10.23
C GLN A 137 -6.67 23.53 -9.23
N LEU A 138 -7.28 22.41 -9.68
CA LEU A 138 -7.57 21.27 -8.80
C LEU A 138 -6.43 20.25 -8.75
N GLY A 139 -5.68 20.05 -9.84
CA GLY A 139 -4.54 19.13 -9.91
C GLY A 139 -4.80 17.73 -9.31
N GLY A 140 -5.13 16.73 -10.11
CA GLY A 140 -5.36 15.39 -9.56
C GLY A 140 -5.97 14.39 -10.52
N ALA A 141 -6.62 13.38 -9.96
CA ALA A 141 -7.37 12.39 -10.73
C ALA A 141 -8.66 11.98 -10.02
N LEU A 142 -9.76 11.95 -10.77
CA LEU A 142 -11.03 11.40 -10.35
C LEU A 142 -11.18 9.96 -10.85
N TYR A 143 -11.43 9.04 -9.93
CA TYR A 143 -11.76 7.65 -10.22
C TYR A 143 -13.25 7.42 -10.03
N LEU A 144 -13.91 6.91 -11.08
CA LEU A 144 -15.34 6.60 -11.07
C LEU A 144 -15.57 5.09 -11.14
N PRO A 145 -16.45 4.53 -10.30
CA PRO A 145 -16.80 3.13 -10.38
C PRO A 145 -17.41 2.75 -11.73
N ALA A 146 -17.39 1.44 -12.03
CA ALA A 146 -18.14 0.91 -13.15
C ALA A 146 -19.65 0.98 -12.88
N GLY A 147 -20.44 1.18 -13.94
CA GLY A 147 -21.90 1.21 -13.88
C GLY A 147 -22.50 2.60 -14.00
N PRO A 148 -23.84 2.71 -13.88
CA PRO A 148 -24.58 3.96 -14.15
C PRO A 148 -24.52 4.97 -12.99
N GLY A 149 -24.18 4.56 -11.78
CA GLY A 149 -24.24 5.40 -10.59
C GLY A 149 -25.68 5.72 -10.14
N PRO A 150 -25.87 6.75 -9.28
CA PRO A 150 -24.82 7.55 -8.64
C PRO A 150 -24.07 6.75 -7.56
N HIS A 151 -22.86 7.18 -7.22
CA HIS A 151 -21.97 6.50 -6.28
C HIS A 151 -21.71 7.37 -5.04
N PRO A 152 -21.52 6.78 -3.83
CA PRO A 152 -20.92 7.50 -2.72
C PRO A 152 -19.53 8.00 -3.12
N ALA A 153 -19.06 9.08 -2.52
CA ALA A 153 -17.81 9.71 -2.94
C ALA A 153 -16.90 10.11 -1.78
N VAL A 154 -15.60 10.18 -2.05
CA VAL A 154 -14.60 10.68 -1.10
C VAL A 154 -13.55 11.52 -1.80
N VAL A 155 -13.05 12.54 -1.10
CA VAL A 155 -11.79 13.18 -1.44
C VAL A 155 -10.68 12.41 -0.72
N ASP A 156 -9.74 11.89 -1.49
CA ASP A 156 -8.63 11.05 -1.06
C ASP A 156 -7.34 11.86 -1.03
N MET A 157 -6.75 12.02 0.16
CA MET A 157 -5.53 12.80 0.35
C MET A 157 -4.46 11.95 1.03
N PHE A 158 -3.27 11.94 0.45
CA PHE A 158 -2.07 11.40 1.08
C PHE A 158 -1.36 12.52 1.86
N GLY A 159 -0.75 12.16 3.00
CA GLY A 159 0.11 13.08 3.74
C GLY A 159 1.53 13.13 3.17
N GLY A 160 2.23 14.24 3.37
CA GLY A 160 3.61 14.44 2.91
C GLY A 160 3.74 14.80 1.42
N SER A 161 4.98 15.07 0.98
CA SER A 161 5.34 15.59 -0.35
C SER A 161 5.20 14.56 -1.50
N ILE A 162 4.07 13.87 -1.60
CA ILE A 162 3.81 12.98 -2.73
C ILE A 162 3.14 13.79 -3.85
N LEU A 163 3.77 13.79 -5.03
CA LEU A 163 3.30 14.52 -6.21
C LEU A 163 1.87 14.12 -6.64
N LEU A 164 1.51 12.82 -6.58
CA LEU A 164 0.13 12.31 -6.68
C LEU A 164 0.14 10.80 -6.37
N ALA A 165 -0.64 10.33 -5.37
CA ALA A 165 -0.75 8.91 -5.03
C ALA A 165 -2.16 8.39 -5.33
N GLU A 166 -2.30 7.61 -6.40
CA GLU A 166 -3.62 7.29 -6.94
C GLU A 166 -4.17 5.91 -6.54
N HIS A 167 -3.30 5.05 -5.99
CA HIS A 167 -3.60 3.63 -5.78
C HIS A 167 -4.76 3.36 -4.82
N ARG A 168 -4.95 4.21 -3.80
CA ARG A 168 -6.07 4.09 -2.86
C ARG A 168 -7.38 4.50 -3.53
N SER A 169 -7.38 5.63 -4.24
CA SER A 169 -8.53 6.09 -5.03
C SER A 169 -8.97 5.08 -6.09
N SER A 170 -8.03 4.46 -6.80
CA SER A 170 -8.37 3.46 -7.81
C SER A 170 -8.99 2.20 -7.20
N LEU A 171 -8.51 1.77 -6.03
CA LEU A 171 -9.11 0.65 -5.29
C LEU A 171 -10.49 1.01 -4.71
N LEU A 172 -10.68 2.20 -4.15
CA LEU A 172 -11.98 2.69 -3.67
C LEU A 172 -13.04 2.68 -4.79
N ALA A 173 -12.69 3.18 -5.97
CA ALA A 173 -13.58 3.13 -7.14
C ALA A 173 -13.88 1.70 -7.61
N SER A 174 -12.92 0.80 -7.43
CA SER A 174 -13.13 -0.64 -7.68
C SER A 174 -14.12 -1.28 -6.70
N ARG A 175 -14.38 -0.62 -5.55
CA ARG A 175 -15.35 -1.02 -4.53
C ARG A 175 -16.64 -0.20 -4.56
N GLY A 176 -16.87 0.59 -5.60
CA GLY A 176 -18.13 1.33 -5.78
C GLY A 176 -18.15 2.74 -5.20
N ILE A 177 -16.99 3.28 -4.79
CA ILE A 177 -16.87 4.63 -4.22
C ILE A 177 -16.13 5.54 -5.20
N ALA A 178 -16.77 6.60 -5.69
CA ALA A 178 -16.08 7.62 -6.47
C ALA A 178 -15.01 8.30 -5.62
N SER A 179 -13.79 8.41 -6.14
CA SER A 179 -12.65 8.87 -5.33
C SER A 179 -11.84 9.90 -6.09
N LEU A 180 -11.75 11.11 -5.52
CA LEU A 180 -10.95 12.21 -6.04
C LEU A 180 -9.63 12.27 -5.29
N THR A 181 -8.53 11.91 -5.94
CA THR A 181 -7.19 12.13 -5.39
C THR A 181 -6.63 13.45 -5.87
N LEU A 182 -6.02 14.21 -4.95
CA LEU A 182 -5.41 15.50 -5.23
C LEU A 182 -3.88 15.39 -5.20
N SER A 183 -3.19 16.13 -6.06
CA SER A 183 -1.76 16.38 -5.93
C SER A 183 -1.57 17.41 -4.82
N HIS A 184 -0.85 17.08 -3.75
CA HIS A 184 -0.65 18.04 -2.68
C HIS A 184 0.19 19.22 -3.19
N MET A 185 -0.41 20.42 -3.17
CA MET A 185 0.14 21.76 -3.41
C MET A 185 0.94 21.98 -4.71
N SER A 186 0.51 23.00 -5.46
CA SER A 186 1.44 23.76 -6.28
C SER A 186 2.58 24.26 -5.38
N LEU A 187 3.81 23.83 -5.67
CA LEU A 187 5.03 24.50 -5.24
C LEU A 187 5.14 25.87 -5.93
N SER A 188 4.17 26.76 -5.71
CA SER A 188 4.33 28.18 -6.00
C SER A 188 5.07 28.82 -4.82
N GLY A 189 6.38 28.54 -4.76
CA GLY A 189 7.33 29.29 -3.94
C GLY A 189 7.18 29.13 -2.43
N GLY A 190 7.80 28.09 -1.87
CA GLY A 190 8.11 28.02 -0.43
C GLY A 190 7.56 26.77 0.26
N MET A 191 8.34 26.24 1.20
CA MET A 191 7.97 25.15 2.13
C MET A 191 6.90 25.60 3.15
N SER A 192 5.85 26.28 2.72
CA SER A 192 4.72 26.55 3.61
C SER A 192 3.88 25.28 3.71
N LEU A 193 3.87 24.67 4.90
CA LEU A 193 3.00 23.53 5.25
C LEU A 193 1.53 23.96 5.48
N SER A 194 1.13 25.16 5.05
CA SER A 194 -0.20 25.71 5.26
C SER A 194 -1.21 25.03 4.36
N PHE A 195 -2.00 24.11 4.92
CA PHE A 195 -3.06 23.41 4.21
C PHE A 195 -4.02 24.41 3.52
N ASP A 196 -4.21 24.26 2.22
CA ASP A 196 -5.09 25.13 1.43
C ASP A 196 -6.55 24.64 1.52
N PHE A 197 -7.29 25.24 2.45
CA PHE A 197 -8.70 24.92 2.67
C PHE A 197 -9.60 25.37 1.52
N GLU A 198 -9.26 26.45 0.81
CA GLU A 198 -10.04 26.92 -0.35
C GLU A 198 -9.93 25.93 -1.51
N HIS A 199 -8.73 25.40 -1.74
CA HIS A 199 -8.51 24.33 -2.71
C HIS A 199 -9.26 23.05 -2.33
N LEU A 200 -9.28 22.66 -1.05
CA LEU A 200 -10.06 21.51 -0.59
C LEU A 200 -11.56 21.73 -0.79
N GLU A 201 -12.08 22.91 -0.44
CA GLU A 201 -13.49 23.25 -0.65
C GLU A 201 -13.85 23.20 -2.14
N HIS A 202 -13.01 23.74 -3.01
CA HIS A 202 -13.18 23.63 -4.46
C HIS A 202 -13.19 22.17 -4.92
N ALA A 203 -12.28 21.33 -4.42
CA ALA A 203 -12.24 19.90 -4.75
C ALA A 203 -13.51 19.16 -4.31
N VAL A 204 -14.03 19.45 -3.12
CA VAL A 204 -15.29 18.89 -2.62
C VAL A 204 -16.45 19.34 -3.51
N ASN A 205 -16.58 20.63 -3.79
CA ASN A 205 -17.65 21.17 -4.63
C ASN A 205 -17.60 20.57 -6.05
N PHE A 206 -16.41 20.44 -6.62
CA PHE A 206 -16.20 19.75 -7.90
C PHE A 206 -16.68 18.30 -7.85
N LEU A 207 -16.28 17.53 -6.83
CA LEU A 207 -16.68 16.14 -6.67
C LEU A 207 -18.21 16.00 -6.52
N LEU A 208 -18.83 16.88 -5.72
CA LEU A 208 -20.28 16.90 -5.50
C LEU A 208 -21.08 17.31 -6.73
N SER A 209 -20.49 18.09 -7.64
CA SER A 209 -21.13 18.47 -8.91
C SER A 209 -21.13 17.36 -9.98
N GLN A 210 -20.42 16.25 -9.75
CA GLN A 210 -20.35 15.18 -10.73
C GLN A 210 -21.70 14.47 -10.86
N PRO A 211 -22.19 14.22 -12.10
CA PRO A 211 -23.54 13.68 -12.33
C PRO A 211 -23.72 12.27 -11.75
N ASN A 212 -22.64 11.53 -11.54
CA ASN A 212 -22.65 10.16 -11.04
C ASN A 212 -22.24 10.07 -9.55
N VAL A 213 -22.29 11.17 -8.81
CA VAL A 213 -21.97 11.22 -7.38
C VAL A 213 -23.23 11.53 -6.56
N ILE A 214 -23.33 10.88 -5.40
CA ILE A 214 -24.39 11.12 -4.40
C ILE A 214 -23.99 12.34 -3.56
N PRO A 215 -24.70 13.50 -3.65
CA PRO A 215 -24.23 14.74 -3.05
C PRO A 215 -24.27 14.76 -1.51
N ASP A 216 -25.14 13.97 -0.89
CA ASP A 216 -25.32 13.90 0.57
C ASP A 216 -24.46 12.80 1.23
N ARG A 217 -23.60 12.12 0.45
CA ARG A 217 -22.71 11.04 0.92
C ARG A 217 -21.26 11.21 0.47
N CYS A 218 -20.74 12.43 0.62
CA CYS A 218 -19.33 12.71 0.47
C CYS A 218 -18.63 12.79 1.83
N GLY A 219 -17.87 11.76 2.21
CA GLY A 219 -16.88 11.84 3.30
C GLY A 219 -17.32 12.13 4.74
N GLY A 220 -18.59 12.41 5.05
CA GLY A 220 -19.00 12.93 6.37
C GLY A 220 -18.84 14.45 6.46
N ASN A 221 -18.99 15.08 7.64
CA ASN A 221 -18.81 16.53 7.77
C ASN A 221 -17.32 16.90 7.59
N PRO A 222 -16.93 17.60 6.51
CA PRO A 222 -15.53 17.86 6.20
C PRO A 222 -14.80 18.65 7.30
N ARG A 223 -15.49 19.59 7.97
CA ARG A 223 -14.92 20.37 9.07
C ARG A 223 -14.62 19.49 10.28
N ASP A 224 -15.56 18.63 10.67
CA ASP A 224 -15.37 17.72 11.80
C ASP A 224 -14.26 16.70 11.50
N ASN A 225 -14.19 16.21 10.27
CA ASN A 225 -13.11 15.32 9.82
C ASN A 225 -11.73 16.01 9.88
N ALA A 226 -11.64 17.26 9.42
CA ALA A 226 -10.39 18.02 9.47
C ALA A 226 -9.93 18.25 10.92
N ILE A 227 -10.84 18.67 11.81
CA ILE A 227 -10.56 18.85 13.25
C ILE A 227 -10.07 17.54 13.88
N ASN A 228 -10.75 16.42 13.58
CA ASN A 228 -10.38 15.11 14.11
C ASN A 228 -9.02 14.63 13.57
N GLN A 229 -8.72 14.88 12.30
CA GLN A 229 -7.42 14.55 11.71
C GLN A 229 -6.29 15.37 12.34
N GLU A 230 -6.47 16.68 12.50
CA GLU A 230 -5.47 17.54 13.16
C GLU A 230 -5.19 17.06 14.59
N LYS A 231 -6.26 16.81 15.36
CA LYS A 231 -6.14 16.24 16.70
C LYS A 231 -5.39 14.91 16.70
N ALA A 232 -5.72 13.99 15.79
CA ALA A 232 -5.03 12.70 15.70
C ALA A 232 -3.53 12.85 15.38
N TRP A 233 -3.16 13.81 14.50
CA TRP A 233 -1.76 14.11 14.21
C TRP A 233 -1.02 14.68 15.42
N GLN A 234 -1.65 15.60 16.16
CA GLN A 234 -1.08 16.14 17.39
C GLN A 234 -0.89 15.05 18.46
N ASP A 235 -1.91 14.21 18.66
CA ASP A 235 -1.87 13.08 19.61
C ASP A 235 -0.75 12.08 19.24
N MET A 236 -0.63 11.74 17.95
CA MET A 236 0.43 10.85 17.45
C MET A 236 1.81 11.46 17.62
N ARG A 237 2.01 12.75 17.28
CA ARG A 237 3.28 13.45 17.50
C ARG A 237 3.68 13.42 18.97
N ASN A 238 2.74 13.71 19.87
CA ASN A 238 2.96 13.68 21.32
C ASN A 238 3.35 12.27 21.78
N PHE A 239 2.64 11.25 21.30
CA PHE A 239 2.95 9.85 21.60
C PHE A 239 4.37 9.49 21.16
N LEU A 240 4.72 9.72 19.89
CA LEU A 240 6.02 9.37 19.32
C LEU A 240 7.16 10.11 20.03
N THR A 241 7.00 11.41 20.31
CA THR A 241 8.01 12.20 21.03
C THR A 241 8.29 11.65 22.43
N ARG A 242 7.24 11.21 23.14
CA ARG A 242 7.37 10.69 24.50
C ARG A 242 7.96 9.28 24.53
N HIS A 243 7.55 8.41 23.61
CA HIS A 243 7.78 6.96 23.74
C HIS A 243 8.79 6.38 22.75
N VAL A 244 9.04 7.02 21.61
CA VAL A 244 10.04 6.55 20.66
C VAL A 244 11.40 7.12 21.06
N ARG A 245 12.40 6.24 21.09
CA ARG A 245 13.81 6.59 21.26
C ARG A 245 14.53 6.01 20.06
N ASP A 246 15.08 6.89 19.23
CA ASP A 246 15.91 6.52 18.09
C ASP A 246 17.35 6.98 18.37
N ASN A 247 18.33 6.10 18.20
CA ASN A 247 19.75 6.43 18.39
C ASN A 247 20.45 6.78 17.06
N SER A 248 19.69 6.88 15.97
CA SER A 248 20.23 7.27 14.67
C SER A 248 20.87 8.67 14.72
N PRO A 249 21.98 8.89 14.00
CA PRO A 249 22.62 10.21 13.95
C PRO A 249 21.68 11.34 13.53
N TRP A 250 20.74 11.04 12.62
CA TRP A 250 19.70 11.98 12.19
C TRP A 250 18.81 12.42 13.35
N TYR A 251 18.26 11.48 14.11
CA TYR A 251 17.33 11.79 15.20
C TYR A 251 18.01 12.49 16.37
N GLN A 252 19.26 12.12 16.67
CA GLN A 252 20.07 12.78 17.70
C GLN A 252 20.39 14.24 17.35
N ASN A 253 20.58 14.55 16.07
CA ASN A 253 20.71 15.94 15.60
C ASN A 253 19.38 16.68 15.67
N TYR A 254 18.28 16.07 15.21
CA TYR A 254 16.94 16.67 15.27
C TYR A 254 16.52 17.05 16.70
N ILE A 255 16.76 16.20 17.70
CA ILE A 255 16.47 16.53 19.11
C ILE A 255 17.33 17.71 19.57
N ARG A 256 18.62 17.72 19.26
CA ARG A 256 19.53 18.79 19.67
C ARG A 256 19.04 20.15 19.18
N ASP A 257 18.67 20.23 17.91
CA ASP A 257 18.20 21.46 17.28
C ASP A 257 16.84 21.95 17.82
N ASN A 258 15.98 21.03 18.27
CA ASN A 258 14.63 21.35 18.77
C ASN A 258 14.52 21.34 20.30
N SER A 259 15.61 21.10 21.03
CA SER A 259 15.66 21.12 22.50
C SER A 259 16.01 22.50 23.09
N CYS A 260 16.38 23.47 22.25
CA CYS A 260 16.70 24.84 22.66
C CYS A 260 15.51 25.81 22.66
N THR A 261 14.29 25.34 22.42
CA THR A 261 13.08 26.17 22.27
C THR A 261 11.96 25.89 23.28
N ASN A 262 12.25 25.21 24.38
CA ASN A 262 11.34 25.09 25.54
C ASN A 262 11.88 25.81 26.76
#